data_AF-A0A1I6LUT3-F1
#
_entry.id   AF-A0A1I6LUT3-F1
#
_cell.length_a   1.000
_cell.length_b   1.000
_cell.length_c   1.000
_cell.angle_alpha   90.00
_cell.angle_beta   90.00
_cell.angle_gamma   90.00
#
_symmetry.space_group_name_H-M   'P 1'
#
loop_
_entity.id
_entity.type
_entity.pdbx_description
1 polymer ?
#
loop_
_entity_poly.entity_id
_entity_poly.type
_entity_poly.pdbx_seq_one_letter_code
_entity_poly.pdbx_strand_id
1 'polypeptide(L)' 'MATTTQSDFGVGLGLLFSLVALGAAIATTVLGYNYAIAHAAGEAAGTTQITAAVAFGVALLAGGLAVSAIHVYDN' A
#
# COMPACT_ATOMS: atom_id res chain seq x y z
N MET A 1 -16.70 12.40 -34.50
CA MET A 1 -15.52 11.61 -34.09
C MET A 1 -15.48 11.67 -32.58
N ALA A 2 -16.10 10.70 -31.90
CA ALA A 2 -16.12 10.64 -30.45
C ALA A 2 -14.77 10.11 -30.00
N THR A 3 -14.00 10.94 -29.31
CA THR A 3 -12.74 10.53 -28.68
C THR A 3 -13.07 9.54 -27.58
N THR A 4 -12.42 8.38 -27.66
CA THR A 4 -12.40 7.27 -26.73
C THR A 4 -12.33 7.74 -25.27
N THR A 5 -13.41 7.59 -24.50
CA THR A 5 -13.30 7.51 -23.05
C THR A 5 -12.81 6.10 -22.72
N GLN A 6 -11.50 5.91 -22.78
CA GLN A 6 -10.84 4.99 -21.84
C GLN A 6 -11.32 5.43 -20.45
N SER A 7 -11.88 4.54 -19.63
CA SER A 7 -12.58 4.98 -18.41
C SER A 7 -11.63 5.71 -17.48
N ASP A 8 -11.72 7.04 -17.39
CA ASP A 8 -10.94 7.89 -16.47
C ASP A 8 -11.05 7.40 -15.00
N PHE A 9 -12.10 6.64 -14.70
CA PHE A 9 -12.34 5.96 -13.43
C PHE A 9 -11.28 4.89 -13.11
N GLY A 10 -10.83 4.11 -14.10
CA GLY A 10 -9.79 3.08 -13.93
C GLY A 10 -8.45 3.66 -13.55
N VAL A 11 -8.06 4.74 -14.24
CA VAL A 11 -6.85 5.50 -13.93
C VAL A 11 -6.96 6.17 -12.56
N GLY A 12 -8.11 6.79 -12.24
CA GLY A 12 -8.35 7.44 -10.96
C GLY A 12 -8.24 6.48 -9.76
N LEU A 13 -8.92 5.33 -9.79
CA LEU A 13 -8.81 4.33 -8.72
C LEU A 13 -7.44 3.65 -8.69
N GLY A 14 -6.84 3.38 -9.85
CA GLY A 14 -5.49 2.83 -9.94
C GLY A 14 -4.47 3.72 -9.20
N LEU A 15 -4.55 5.03 -9.44
CA LEU A 15 -3.71 6.02 -8.74
C LEU A 15 -4.01 6.08 -7.24
N LEU A 16 -5.28 6.12 -6.84
CA LEU A 16 -5.67 6.16 -5.42
C LEU A 16 -5.11 4.97 -4.65
N PHE A 17 -5.33 3.75 -5.15
CA PHE A 17 -4.84 2.54 -4.49
C PHE A 17 -3.32 2.43 -4.53
N SER A 18 -2.66 2.94 -5.59
CA SER A 18 -1.20 3.03 -5.64
C SER A 18 -0.64 3.95 -4.54
N LEU A 19 -1.29 5.09 -4.28
CA LEU A 19 -0.89 6.00 -3.21
C LEU A 19 -1.10 5.37 -1.83
N VAL A 20 -2.20 4.65 -1.63
CA VAL A 20 -2.45 3.89 -0.39
C VAL A 20 -1.38 2.81 -0.21
N ALA A 21 -1.05 2.07 -1.27
CA ALA A 21 -0.03 1.04 -1.25
C ALA A 21 1.34 1.62 -0.87
N LEU A 22 1.71 2.75 -1.48
CA LEU A 22 2.96 3.45 -1.19
C LEU A 22 3.00 3.94 0.27
N GLY A 23 1.94 4.59 0.74
CA GLY A 23 1.85 5.05 2.13
C GLY A 23 1.97 3.90 3.14
N ALA A 24 1.30 2.79 2.87
CA ALA A 24 1.37 1.60 3.70
C ALA A 24 2.77 0.96 3.67
N ALA A 25 3.45 0.92 2.52
CA ALA A 25 4.83 0.42 2.40
C ALA A 25 5.84 1.30 3.16
N ILE A 26 5.66 2.63 3.12
CA ILE A 26 6.44 3.57 3.94
C ILE A 26 6.19 3.30 5.42
N ALA A 27 4.93 3.12 5.82
CA ALA A 27 4.59 2.81 7.21
C ALA A 27 5.24 1.49 7.68
N THR A 28 5.22 0.42 6.88
CA THR A 28 5.95 -0.81 7.16
C THR A 28 7.43 -0.54 7.40
N THR A 29 8.05 0.28 6.55
CA THR A 29 9.48 0.59 6.65
C THR A 29 9.80 1.34 7.95
N VAL A 30 9.03 2.38 8.27
CA VAL A 30 9.21 3.18 9.50
C VAL A 30 8.98 2.33 10.75
N LEU A 31 7.90 1.54 10.78
CA LEU A 31 7.59 0.68 11.92
C LEU A 31 8.62 -0.44 12.08
N GLY A 32 9.08 -1.05 10.99
CA GLY A 32 10.14 -2.05 11.00
C GLY A 32 11.47 -1.49 11.52
N TYR A 33 11.83 -0.27 11.12
CA TYR A 33 13.01 0.42 11.63
C TYR A 33 12.90 0.70 13.14
N ASN A 34 11.76 1.22 13.59
CA ASN A 34 11.53 1.49 15.01
C ASN A 34 11.53 0.20 15.85
N TYR A 35 10.96 -0.89 15.32
CA TYR A 35 11.07 -2.21 15.93
C TYR A 35 12.53 -2.64 16.11
N ALA A 36 13.36 -2.50 15.07
CA ALA A 36 14.77 -2.91 15.14
C ALA A 36 15.55 -2.14 16.20
N ILE A 37 15.33 -0.83 16.31
CA ILE A 37 15.95 0.01 17.36
C ILE A 37 15.51 -0.46 18.75
N ALA A 38 14.20 -0.59 18.98
CA ALA A 38 13.66 -0.99 20.28
C ALA A 38 14.13 -2.39 20.68
N HIS A 39 14.13 -3.32 19.74
CA HIS A 39 14.62 -4.68 19.97
C HIS A 39 16.11 -4.70 20.32
N ALA A 40 16.93 -3.91 19.63
CA ALA A 40 18.35 -3.76 19.94
C ALA A 40 18.60 -3.13 21.31
N ALA A 41 17.70 -2.27 21.78
CA ALA A 41 17.73 -1.68 23.12
C ALA A 41 17.24 -2.64 24.24
N GLY A 42 16.74 -3.83 23.90
CA GLY A 42 16.18 -4.78 24.87
C GLY A 42 14.74 -4.46 25.29
N GLU A 43 14.07 -3.55 24.59
CA GLU A 43 12.69 -3.14 24.87
C GLU A 43 11.67 -4.11 24.26
N ALA A 44 10.49 -4.19 24.88
CA ALA A 44 9.39 -4.97 24.35
C ALA A 44 8.80 -4.28 23.09
N ALA A 45 9.11 -4.82 21.90
CA ALA A 45 8.75 -4.20 20.62
C ALA A 45 7.78 -5.04 19.76
N GLY A 46 7.25 -6.16 20.28
CA GLY A 46 6.44 -7.12 19.51
C GLY A 46 5.21 -6.50 18.83
N THR A 47 4.52 -5.58 19.51
CA THR A 47 3.36 -4.87 18.92
C THR A 47 3.77 -4.08 17.67
N THR A 48 4.90 -3.37 17.71
CA THR A 48 5.41 -2.58 16.57
C THR A 48 5.71 -3.46 15.37
N GLN A 49 6.26 -4.66 15.59
CA GLN A 49 6.51 -5.64 14.54
C GLN A 49 5.20 -6.10 13.87
N ILE A 50 4.18 -6.44 14.68
CA ILE A 50 2.88 -6.87 14.17
C ILE A 50 2.23 -5.73 13.38
N THR A 51 2.28 -4.49 13.88
CA THR A 51 1.76 -3.33 13.15
C THR A 51 2.47 -3.11 11.82
N ALA A 52 3.80 -3.32 11.76
CA ALA A 52 4.55 -3.26 10.50
C ALA A 52 4.08 -4.31 9.49
N ALA A 53 3.83 -5.54 9.96
CA ALA A 53 3.32 -6.63 9.13
C ALA A 53 1.89 -6.36 8.62
N VAL A 54 1.03 -5.76 9.45
CA VAL A 54 -0.31 -5.33 9.02
C VAL A 54 -0.21 -4.26 7.94
N ALA A 55 0.64 -3.24 8.13
CA ALA A 55 0.88 -2.22 7.11
C ALA A 55 1.38 -2.84 5.80
N PHE A 56 2.22 -3.87 5.88
CA PHE A 56 2.72 -4.57 4.69
C PHE A 56 1.59 -5.30 3.96
N GLY A 57 0.72 -6.00 4.70
CA GLY A 57 -0.46 -6.64 4.14
C GLY A 57 -1.38 -5.64 3.43
N VAL A 58 -1.61 -4.46 4.04
CA VAL A 58 -2.38 -3.36 3.42
C VAL A 58 -1.70 -2.89 2.13
N ALA A 59 -0.38 -2.77 2.11
CA ALA A 59 0.37 -2.37 0.91
C ALA A 59 0.17 -3.35 -0.25
N LEU A 60 0.25 -4.66 0.03
CA LEU A 60 0.04 -5.70 -0.97
C LEU A 60 -1.40 -5.71 -1.50
N LEU A 61 -2.39 -5.61 -0.61
CA LEU A 61 -3.80 -5.58 -1.00
C LEU A 61 -4.13 -4.35 -1.83
N ALA A 62 -3.67 -3.17 -1.41
CA ALA A 62 -3.85 -1.93 -2.15
C ALA A 62 -3.13 -1.98 -3.51
N GLY A 63 -1.91 -2.52 -3.58
CA GLY A 63 -1.20 -2.73 -4.84
C GLY A 63 -1.96 -3.65 -5.80
N GLY A 64 -2.49 -4.77 -5.31
CA GLY A 64 -3.33 -5.66 -6.09
C GLY A 64 -4.61 -4.99 -6.59
N LEU A 65 -5.27 -4.22 -5.72
CA LEU A 65 -6.46 -3.43 -6.08
C LEU A 65 -6.15 -2.39 -7.16
N ALA A 66 -5.00 -1.72 -7.09
CA ALA A 66 -4.58 -0.75 -8.10
C ALA A 66 -4.48 -1.38 -9.49
N VAL A 67 -3.83 -2.55 -9.59
CA VAL A 67 -3.72 -3.29 -10.87
C VAL A 67 -5.09 -3.73 -11.35
N SER A 68 -5.94 -4.26 -10.45
CA SER A 68 -7.29 -4.70 -10.81
C SER A 68 -8.17 -3.55 -11.29
N ALA A 69 -8.06 -2.36 -10.69
CA ALA A 69 -8.84 -1.18 -11.08
C ALA A 69 -8.48 -0.73 -12.50
N ILE A 70 -7.19 -0.71 -12.83
CA ILE A 70 -6.78 -0.43 -14.21
C ILE A 70 -7.35 -1.51 -15.13
N HIS A 71 -7.13 -2.78 -14.83
CA HIS A 71 -7.52 -3.86 -15.74
C HIS A 71 -9.05 -3.99 -15.97
N VAL A 72 -9.87 -3.78 -14.94
CA VAL A 72 -11.34 -3.90 -15.04
C VAL A 72 -11.96 -2.73 -15.78
N TYR A 73 -11.44 -1.52 -15.59
CA TYR A 73 -12.02 -0.30 -16.13
C TYR A 73 -11.32 0.22 -17.41
N ASP A 74 -10.21 -0.38 -17.83
CA ASP A 74 -9.51 -0.09 -19.08
C ASP A 74 -10.08 -0.83 -20.32
N ASN A 75 -11.33 -1.33 -20.21
CA ASN A 75 -12.06 -1.99 -21.32
C ASN A 75 -12.92 -1.00 -22.11
#